data_AF-A0A934DKY1-F1
#
_entry.id   AF-A0A934DKY1-F1
#
_cell.length_a   1.000
_cell.length_b   1.000
_cell.length_c   1.000
_cell.angle_alpha   90.00
_cell.angle_beta   90.00
_cell.angle_gamma   90.00
#
_symmetry.space_group_name_H-M   'P 1'
#
loop_
_entity.id
_entity.type
_entity.pdbx_description
1 polymer ?
#
loop_
_entity_poly.entity_id
_entity_poly.type
_entity_poly.pdbx_seq_one_letter_code
_entity_poly.pdbx_strand_id
1 'polypeptide(L)'
;MISAQAIAKQNRYLLQRQADLRRAADCVASGLARHPSVAKVALFGSVAVPLVKEIPRFREYRRAGIEVWHECKDLDLAVWLENLTGLREMRRIVSEALNKLLLETGIGVAHHQVDTFLFKQPNGGYLGRLCKFSQCPKNKPECLVPGCGQPPLLQQHEDFALDSQALRPQLMAVLYDRTLQEGIV
;
A
#
# COMPACT_ATOMS: atom_id res chain seq x y z
N MET A 1 12.91 -25.04 -21.96
CA MET A 1 13.97 -24.54 -21.06
C MET A 1 13.90 -23.02 -21.08
N ILE A 2 13.80 -22.36 -19.93
CA ILE A 2 13.78 -20.88 -19.87
C ILE A 2 15.21 -20.38 -20.07
N SER A 3 15.43 -19.41 -20.97
CA SER A 3 16.76 -18.90 -21.27
C SER A 3 17.29 -17.99 -20.16
N ALA A 4 18.61 -17.90 -19.99
CA ALA A 4 19.24 -16.95 -19.07
C ALA A 4 18.81 -15.50 -19.36
N GLN A 5 18.64 -15.15 -20.64
CA GLN A 5 18.15 -13.84 -21.06
C GLN A 5 16.71 -13.57 -20.59
N ALA A 6 15.83 -14.58 -20.64
CA ALA A 6 14.46 -14.45 -20.13
C ALA A 6 14.44 -14.25 -18.61
N ILE A 7 15.26 -15.00 -17.87
CA ILE A 7 15.42 -14.84 -16.41
C ILE A 7 15.94 -13.44 -16.06
N ALA A 8 16.95 -12.95 -16.78
CA ALA A 8 17.50 -11.61 -16.58
C ALA A 8 16.47 -10.51 -16.90
N LYS A 9 15.67 -10.67 -17.97
CA LYS A 9 14.57 -9.76 -18.31
C LYS A 9 13.52 -9.73 -17.20
N GLN A 10 13.10 -10.89 -16.70
CA GLN A 10 12.13 -11.00 -15.61
C GLN A 10 12.64 -10.33 -14.33
N ASN A 11 13.90 -10.57 -13.96
CA ASN A 11 14.49 -9.95 -12.79
C ASN A 11 14.58 -8.41 -12.91
N ARG A 12 14.94 -7.89 -14.08
CA ARG A 12 14.94 -6.43 -14.32
C ARG A 12 13.54 -5.84 -14.19
N TYR A 13 12.53 -6.52 -14.74
CA TYR A 13 11.14 -6.11 -14.61
C TYR A 13 10.70 -6.03 -13.13
N LEU A 14 11.01 -7.05 -12.34
CA LEU A 14 10.64 -7.12 -10.93
C LEU A 14 11.31 -6.03 -10.08
N LEU A 15 12.60 -5.77 -10.34
CA LEU A 15 13.33 -4.66 -9.71
C LEU A 15 12.70 -3.31 -10.06
N GLN A 16 12.42 -3.08 -11.34
CA GLN A 16 11.77 -1.84 -11.79
C GLN A 16 10.38 -1.70 -11.17
N ARG A 17 9.61 -2.78 -11.10
CA ARG A 17 8.26 -2.77 -10.52
C ARG A 17 8.29 -2.38 -9.04
N GLN A 18 9.23 -2.91 -8.26
CA GLN A 18 9.37 -2.50 -6.86
C GLN A 18 9.75 -1.01 -6.77
N ALA A 19 10.69 -0.54 -7.59
CA ALA A 19 11.11 0.86 -7.61
C ALA A 19 9.93 1.81 -7.96
N ASP A 20 9.12 1.44 -8.94
CA ASP A 20 7.93 2.20 -9.35
C ASP A 20 6.89 2.26 -8.23
N LEU A 21 6.64 1.14 -7.56
CA LEU A 21 5.73 1.08 -6.41
C LEU A 21 6.23 1.90 -5.22
N ARG A 22 7.55 1.93 -4.96
CA ARG A 22 8.14 2.77 -3.91
C ARG A 22 7.97 4.26 -4.23
N ARG A 23 8.19 4.68 -5.47
CA ARG A 23 7.93 6.06 -5.91
C ARG A 23 6.45 6.44 -5.75
N ALA A 24 5.55 5.51 -6.06
CA ALA A 24 4.12 5.70 -5.81
C ALA A 24 3.81 5.84 -4.32
N ALA A 25 4.46 5.05 -3.46
CA ALA A 25 4.35 5.16 -2.01
C ALA A 25 4.75 6.56 -1.52
N ASP A 26 5.90 7.07 -1.95
CA ASP A 26 6.40 8.40 -1.59
C ASP A 26 5.43 9.51 -2.03
N CYS A 27 4.91 9.41 -3.26
CA CYS A 27 3.96 10.38 -3.81
C CYS A 27 2.64 10.40 -3.03
N VAL A 28 2.07 9.22 -2.77
CA VAL A 28 0.83 9.07 -2.01
C VAL A 28 1.02 9.52 -0.56
N ALA A 29 2.11 9.13 0.08
CA ALA A 29 2.43 9.55 1.45
C ALA A 29 2.59 11.06 1.56
N SER A 30 3.27 11.71 0.59
CA SER A 30 3.43 13.17 0.53
C SER A 30 2.09 13.91 0.38
N GLY A 31 1.14 13.31 -0.35
CA GLY A 31 -0.22 13.83 -0.45
C GLY A 31 -0.97 13.68 0.88
N LEU A 32 -0.97 12.48 1.45
CA LEU A 32 -1.67 12.17 2.70
C LEU A 32 -1.14 12.96 3.90
N ALA A 33 0.16 13.23 3.94
CA ALA A 33 0.81 14.04 4.98
C ALA A 33 0.22 15.45 5.14
N ARG A 34 -0.47 15.97 4.12
CA ARG A 34 -1.13 17.28 4.15
C ARG A 34 -2.51 17.23 4.81
N HIS A 35 -3.08 16.04 4.99
CA HIS A 35 -4.40 15.89 5.58
C HIS A 35 -4.32 16.05 7.11
N PRO A 36 -5.12 16.94 7.75
CA PRO A 36 -4.99 17.27 9.16
C PRO A 36 -5.11 16.10 10.14
N SER A 37 -5.88 15.05 9.79
CA SER A 37 -6.02 13.88 10.67
C SER A 37 -4.89 12.85 10.54
N VAL A 38 -4.00 12.96 9.53
CA VAL A 38 -2.91 11.99 9.31
C VAL A 38 -1.71 12.33 10.18
N ALA A 39 -1.40 11.43 11.11
CA ALA A 39 -0.26 11.58 12.01
C ALA A 39 1.00 10.86 11.50
N LYS A 40 0.83 9.72 10.82
CA LYS A 40 1.93 8.90 10.33
C LYS A 40 1.52 8.09 9.11
N VAL A 41 2.46 7.93 8.18
CA VAL A 41 2.33 7.03 7.02
C VAL A 41 3.57 6.15 6.95
N ALA A 42 3.36 4.83 6.85
CA ALA A 42 4.43 3.87 6.62
C ALA A 42 4.09 2.94 5.46
N LEU A 43 5.09 2.64 4.65
CA LEU A 43 5.06 1.57 3.67
C LEU A 43 5.39 0.26 4.37
N PHE A 44 4.58 -0.78 4.15
CA PHE A 44 4.84 -2.12 4.67
C PHE A 44 4.59 -3.18 3.57
N GLY A 45 4.66 -4.46 3.93
CA GLY A 45 4.45 -5.55 2.99
C GLY A 45 5.61 -5.74 2.01
N SER A 46 5.35 -6.40 0.88
CA SER A 46 6.38 -6.84 -0.07
C SER A 46 7.23 -5.69 -0.66
N VAL A 47 6.64 -4.51 -0.82
CA VAL A 47 7.32 -3.33 -1.38
C VAL A 47 8.32 -2.72 -0.40
N ALA A 48 8.05 -2.83 0.91
CA ALA A 48 8.85 -2.20 1.97
C ALA A 48 10.22 -2.85 2.17
N VAL A 49 10.32 -4.16 1.93
CA VAL A 49 11.53 -4.94 2.21
C VAL A 49 12.40 -5.11 0.95
N PRO A 50 13.71 -5.37 1.09
CA PRO A 50 14.54 -5.75 -0.05
C PRO A 50 14.00 -6.98 -0.78
N LEU A 51 14.12 -7.02 -2.11
CA LEU A 51 13.76 -8.21 -2.87
C LEU A 51 14.66 -9.39 -2.46
N VAL A 52 14.04 -10.56 -2.36
CA VAL A 52 14.72 -11.85 -2.15
C VAL A 52 14.41 -12.76 -3.32
N LYS A 53 15.34 -13.68 -3.61
CA LYS A 53 15.12 -14.72 -4.62
C LYS A 53 14.15 -15.75 -4.08
N GLU A 54 13.15 -16.10 -4.88
CA GLU A 54 12.18 -17.14 -4.57
C GLU A 54 11.76 -17.87 -5.85
N ILE A 55 11.24 -19.09 -5.68
CA ILE A 55 10.52 -19.76 -6.76
C ILE A 55 9.16 -19.06 -6.90
N PRO A 56 8.91 -18.33 -8.00
CA PRO A 56 7.77 -17.43 -8.08
C PRO A 56 6.47 -18.22 -8.25
N ARG A 57 5.34 -17.51 -8.15
CA ARG A 57 4.03 -18.12 -8.42
C ARG A 57 3.78 -18.42 -9.90
N PHE A 58 4.56 -17.84 -10.80
CA PHE A 58 4.44 -18.04 -12.24
C PHE A 58 4.70 -19.49 -12.64
N ARG A 59 3.74 -20.11 -13.32
CA ARG A 59 3.75 -21.54 -13.67
C ARG A 59 5.02 -21.97 -14.41
N GLU A 60 5.54 -21.12 -15.30
CA GLU A 60 6.72 -21.43 -16.12
C GLU A 60 8.00 -21.55 -15.29
N TYR A 61 8.32 -20.56 -14.45
CA TYR A 61 9.51 -20.55 -13.59
C TYR A 61 9.38 -21.55 -12.45
N ARG A 62 8.17 -21.69 -11.88
CA ARG A 62 7.87 -22.67 -10.83
C ARG A 62 8.13 -24.10 -11.30
N ARG A 63 7.63 -24.46 -12.49
CA ARG A 63 7.86 -25.80 -13.07
C ARG A 63 9.32 -26.07 -13.38
N ALA A 64 10.08 -25.02 -13.67
CA ALA A 64 11.50 -25.11 -13.96
C ALA A 64 12.38 -25.05 -12.69
N GLY A 65 11.82 -24.82 -11.50
CA GLY A 65 12.58 -24.62 -10.26
C GLY A 65 13.51 -23.39 -10.32
N ILE A 66 13.17 -22.39 -11.14
CA ILE A 66 14.01 -21.22 -11.37
C ILE A 66 13.62 -20.12 -10.40
N GLU A 67 14.60 -19.63 -9.67
CA GLU A 67 14.44 -18.49 -8.77
C GLU A 67 14.52 -17.16 -9.53
N VAL A 68 13.56 -16.29 -9.23
CA VAL A 68 13.57 -14.87 -9.63
C VAL A 68 13.33 -14.02 -8.39
N TRP A 69 13.41 -12.69 -8.52
CA TRP A 69 12.99 -11.84 -7.40
C TRP A 69 11.52 -12.07 -7.04
N HIS A 70 11.16 -11.94 -5.78
CA HIS A 70 9.75 -12.01 -5.41
C HIS A 70 8.93 -10.89 -6.07
N GLU A 71 7.64 -11.15 -6.27
CA GLU A 71 6.75 -10.23 -6.96
C GLU A 71 6.13 -9.22 -6.00
N CYS A 72 6.25 -7.93 -6.32
CA CYS A 72 5.49 -6.85 -5.69
C CYS A 72 4.26 -6.51 -6.54
N LYS A 73 3.07 -6.84 -6.07
CA LYS A 73 1.80 -6.59 -6.79
C LYS A 73 1.16 -5.27 -6.40
N ASP A 74 0.95 -5.14 -5.10
CA ASP A 74 0.17 -4.09 -4.47
C ASP A 74 1.07 -3.29 -3.51
N LEU A 75 0.66 -2.04 -3.29
CA LEU A 75 1.26 -1.08 -2.40
C LEU A 75 0.46 -1.09 -1.09
N ASP A 76 1.06 -1.59 -0.02
CA ASP A 76 0.46 -1.61 1.32
C ASP A 76 0.95 -0.41 2.14
N LEU A 77 0.03 0.49 2.48
CA LEU A 77 0.30 1.67 3.30
C LEU A 77 -0.42 1.56 4.64
N ALA A 78 0.31 1.71 5.73
CA ALA A 78 -0.25 1.91 7.06
C ALA A 78 -0.36 3.41 7.35
N VAL A 79 -1.56 3.89 7.71
CA VAL A 79 -1.86 5.30 7.97
C VAL A 79 -2.47 5.44 9.35
N TRP A 80 -1.78 6.13 10.25
CA TRP A 80 -2.29 6.43 11.59
C TRP A 80 -3.04 7.75 11.58
N LEU A 81 -4.26 7.70 12.07
CA LEU A 81 -5.20 8.80 12.08
C LEU A 81 -5.58 9.20 13.51
N GLU A 82 -5.69 10.50 13.76
CA GLU A 82 -6.28 11.02 15.01
C GLU A 82 -7.78 10.69 15.08
N ASN A 83 -8.46 10.76 13.95
CA ASN A 83 -9.87 10.44 13.80
C ASN A 83 -10.19 10.04 12.35
N LEU A 84 -11.36 9.42 12.14
CA LEU A 84 -11.79 8.92 10.83
C LEU A 84 -12.53 9.98 9.98
N THR A 85 -12.36 11.27 10.26
CA THR A 85 -12.93 12.31 9.40
C THR A 85 -12.10 12.47 8.12
N GLY A 86 -12.75 12.87 7.03
CA GLY A 86 -12.05 13.17 5.77
C GLY A 86 -11.67 11.97 4.90
N LEU A 87 -12.17 10.75 5.15
CA LEU A 87 -11.82 9.58 4.31
C LEU A 87 -12.10 9.79 2.80
N ARG A 88 -13.14 10.56 2.45
CA ARG A 88 -13.41 10.93 1.06
C ARG A 88 -12.31 11.79 0.44
N GLU A 89 -11.78 12.72 1.22
CA GLU A 89 -10.67 13.59 0.81
C GLU A 89 -9.39 12.77 0.68
N MET A 90 -9.05 11.92 1.66
CA MET A 90 -7.91 11.01 1.56
C MET A 90 -7.97 10.13 0.30
N ARG A 91 -9.14 9.58 -0.05
CA ARG A 91 -9.29 8.78 -1.28
C ARG A 91 -9.01 9.60 -2.55
N ARG A 92 -9.43 10.88 -2.56
CA ARG A 92 -9.12 11.80 -3.65
C ARG A 92 -7.63 12.08 -3.71
N ILE A 93 -7.00 12.39 -2.57
CA ILE A 93 -5.55 12.60 -2.45
C ILE A 93 -4.77 11.41 -3.02
N VAL A 94 -5.12 10.17 -2.66
CA VAL A 94 -4.47 8.97 -3.22
C VAL A 94 -4.61 8.94 -4.74
N SER A 95 -5.82 9.18 -5.26
CA SER A 95 -6.09 9.13 -6.70
C SER A 95 -5.34 10.23 -7.46
N GLU A 96 -5.32 11.45 -6.91
CA GLU A 96 -4.63 12.62 -7.47
C GLU A 96 -3.12 12.44 -7.45
N ALA A 97 -2.55 11.89 -6.38
CA ALA A 97 -1.12 11.57 -6.29
C ALA A 97 -0.69 10.58 -7.38
N LEU A 98 -1.46 9.51 -7.60
CA LEU A 98 -1.15 8.53 -8.65
C LEU A 98 -1.30 9.13 -10.06
N ASN A 99 -2.33 9.93 -10.30
CA ASN A 99 -2.50 10.63 -11.58
C ASN A 99 -1.34 11.60 -11.84
N LYS A 100 -0.92 12.36 -10.82
CA LYS A 100 0.23 13.25 -10.90
C LYS A 100 1.51 12.48 -11.23
N LEU A 101 1.78 11.38 -10.52
CA LEU A 101 2.93 10.52 -10.78
C LEU A 101 2.96 10.04 -12.24
N LEU A 102 1.82 9.57 -12.75
CA LEU A 102 1.70 9.13 -14.13
C LEU A 102 2.01 10.26 -15.12
N LEU A 103 1.45 11.45 -14.90
CA LEU A 103 1.67 12.60 -15.78
C LEU A 103 3.12 13.10 -15.77
N GLU A 104 3.77 13.10 -14.61
CA GLU A 104 5.12 13.66 -14.46
C GLU A 104 6.23 12.68 -14.83
N THR A 105 6.01 11.37 -14.64
CA THR A 105 7.08 10.37 -14.74
C THR A 105 6.77 9.21 -15.69
N GLY A 106 5.53 9.10 -16.16
CA GLY A 106 5.05 7.94 -16.92
C GLY A 106 4.82 6.67 -16.08
N ILE A 107 5.01 6.72 -14.75
CA ILE A 107 4.81 5.57 -13.87
C ILE A 107 3.33 5.36 -13.60
N GLY A 108 2.78 4.26 -14.12
CA GLY A 108 1.39 3.85 -13.90
C GLY A 108 1.23 2.90 -12.72
N VAL A 109 0.51 3.34 -11.69
CA VAL A 109 0.00 2.48 -10.60
C VAL A 109 -1.50 2.71 -10.49
N ALA A 110 -2.28 1.65 -10.62
CA ALA A 110 -3.72 1.77 -10.54
C ALA A 110 -4.18 1.97 -9.09
N HIS A 111 -5.23 2.77 -8.88
CA HIS A 111 -5.79 3.04 -7.54
C HIS A 111 -6.12 1.76 -6.75
N HIS A 112 -6.54 0.70 -7.44
CA HIS A 112 -6.88 -0.57 -6.80
C HIS A 112 -5.66 -1.38 -6.36
N GLN A 113 -4.45 -0.98 -6.76
CA GLN A 113 -3.19 -1.56 -6.30
C GLN A 113 -2.68 -0.86 -5.04
N VAL A 114 -3.38 0.14 -4.51
CA VAL A 114 -3.00 0.83 -3.27
C VAL A 114 -3.96 0.41 -2.17
N ASP A 115 -3.48 -0.40 -1.23
CA ASP A 115 -4.19 -0.77 -0.02
C ASP A 115 -3.76 0.16 1.13
N THR A 116 -4.68 1.03 1.56
CA THR A 116 -4.45 1.94 2.68
C THR A 116 -5.12 1.38 3.93
N PHE A 117 -4.32 0.85 4.84
CA PHE A 117 -4.71 0.33 6.15
C PHE A 117 -4.75 1.48 7.15
N LEU A 118 -5.88 1.64 7.84
CA LEU A 118 -6.13 2.74 8.77
C LEU A 118 -5.92 2.25 10.19
N PHE A 119 -5.22 3.06 11.00
CA PHE A 119 -4.91 2.79 12.39
C PHE A 119 -5.29 3.97 13.26
N LYS A 120 -5.64 3.71 14.51
CA LYS A 120 -5.82 4.77 15.50
C LYS A 120 -4.46 5.27 15.99
N GLN A 121 -4.27 6.58 16.06
CA GLN A 121 -3.06 7.21 16.62
C GLN A 121 -3.03 7.08 18.17
N PRO A 122 -1.85 7.08 18.82
CA PRO A 122 -0.50 7.02 18.24
C PRO A 122 -0.07 5.61 17.79
N ASN A 123 -0.45 4.56 18.51
CA ASN A 123 -0.08 3.16 18.24
C ASN A 123 -1.30 2.23 18.41
N GLY A 124 -2.50 2.77 18.17
CA GLY A 124 -3.75 2.04 18.35
C GLY A 124 -3.99 0.98 17.27
N GLY A 125 -5.03 0.19 17.49
CA GLY A 125 -5.37 -0.95 16.64
C GLY A 125 -5.77 -0.57 15.22
N TYR A 126 -5.74 -1.60 14.36
CA TYR A 126 -6.26 -1.56 13.01
C TYR A 126 -7.77 -1.23 13.02
N LEU A 127 -8.18 -0.28 12.20
CA LEU A 127 -9.55 0.21 12.10
C LEU A 127 -10.30 -0.30 10.86
N GLY A 128 -9.58 -0.74 9.83
CA GLY A 128 -10.13 -1.08 8.52
C GLY A 128 -9.26 -0.52 7.38
N ARG A 129 -9.73 -0.61 6.14
CA ARG A 129 -9.05 -0.01 4.99
C ARG A 129 -9.78 1.22 4.48
N LEU A 130 -9.06 2.14 3.85
CA LEU A 130 -9.70 3.14 3.01
C LEU A 130 -10.29 2.44 1.78
N CYS A 131 -11.60 2.56 1.60
CA CYS A 131 -12.28 1.92 0.50
C CYS A 131 -11.80 2.48 -0.85
N LYS A 132 -11.44 1.59 -1.77
CA LYS A 132 -11.02 1.93 -3.14
C LYS A 132 -12.20 2.47 -3.98
N PHE A 133 -13.44 2.15 -3.62
CA PHE A 133 -14.63 2.64 -4.30
C PHE A 133 -14.92 4.12 -4.03
N SER A 134 -15.66 4.76 -4.93
CA SER A 134 -16.13 6.14 -4.76
C SER A 134 -17.24 6.30 -3.71
N GLN A 135 -17.84 5.19 -3.29
CA GLN A 135 -18.89 5.10 -2.28
C GLN A 135 -18.71 3.78 -1.51
N CYS A 136 -18.90 3.82 -0.19
CA CYS A 136 -18.92 2.64 0.66
C CYS A 136 -20.02 2.81 1.71
N PRO A 137 -20.97 1.85 1.82
CA PRO A 137 -21.06 0.62 1.03
C PRO A 137 -21.48 0.90 -0.43
N LYS A 138 -21.05 0.05 -1.38
CA LYS A 138 -21.42 0.11 -2.81
C LYS A 138 -22.41 -1.00 -3.22
N ASN A 139 -23.11 -1.60 -2.25
CA ASN A 139 -23.99 -2.78 -2.45
C ASN A 139 -23.29 -3.93 -3.19
N LYS A 140 -21.99 -4.10 -2.93
CA LYS A 140 -21.19 -5.24 -3.37
C LYS A 140 -21.11 -6.29 -2.26
N PRO A 141 -20.88 -7.57 -2.57
CA PRO A 141 -20.70 -8.59 -1.54
C PRO A 141 -19.66 -8.21 -0.49
N GLU A 142 -18.52 -7.63 -0.89
CA GLU A 142 -17.48 -7.15 0.04
C GLU A 142 -17.92 -5.99 0.95
N CYS A 143 -19.06 -5.36 0.69
CA CYS A 143 -19.62 -4.29 1.52
C CYS A 143 -20.63 -4.81 2.57
N LEU A 144 -21.00 -6.10 2.54
CA LEU A 144 -21.97 -6.68 3.48
C LEU A 144 -21.36 -6.98 4.86
N VAL A 145 -20.05 -6.82 5.00
CA VAL A 145 -19.32 -7.02 6.26
C VAL A 145 -19.83 -6.03 7.32
N PRO A 146 -20.16 -6.47 8.55
CA PRO A 146 -20.59 -5.58 9.63
C PRO A 146 -19.61 -4.41 9.84
N GLY A 147 -20.15 -3.19 9.98
CA GLY A 147 -19.35 -1.97 10.15
C GLY A 147 -18.71 -1.43 8.86
N CYS A 148 -18.83 -2.12 7.72
CA CYS A 148 -18.36 -1.59 6.43
C CYS A 148 -19.17 -0.34 6.05
N GLY A 149 -18.45 0.74 5.73
CA GLY A 149 -19.02 2.06 5.46
C GLY A 149 -19.43 2.86 6.70
N GLN A 150 -19.01 2.44 7.90
CA GLN A 150 -19.26 3.16 9.15
C GLN A 150 -17.93 3.55 9.83
N PRO A 151 -17.39 4.77 9.58
CA PRO A 151 -17.94 5.85 8.74
C PRO A 151 -17.76 5.61 7.23
N PRO A 152 -18.41 6.42 6.35
CA PRO A 152 -18.34 6.23 4.92
C PRO A 152 -16.90 6.15 4.40
N LEU A 153 -16.65 5.18 3.51
CA LEU A 153 -15.33 4.82 2.97
C LEU A 153 -14.38 4.11 3.95
N LEU A 154 -14.80 3.78 5.16
CA LEU A 154 -14.12 2.75 5.96
C LEU A 154 -14.57 1.37 5.46
N GLN A 155 -13.64 0.58 4.91
CA GLN A 155 -13.91 -0.78 4.45
C GLN A 155 -13.52 -1.79 5.52
N GLN A 156 -14.45 -2.69 5.84
CA GLN A 156 -14.20 -3.88 6.64
C GLN A 156 -14.03 -5.09 5.74
N HIS A 157 -13.25 -6.06 6.20
CA HIS A 157 -13.02 -7.32 5.51
C HIS A 157 -13.38 -8.45 6.47
N GLU A 158 -14.24 -9.35 6.01
CA GLU A 158 -14.63 -10.55 6.77
C GLU A 158 -13.38 -11.38 7.11
N ASP A 159 -13.30 -11.83 8.35
CA ASP A 159 -12.22 -12.65 8.91
C ASP A 159 -10.79 -12.10 8.74
N PHE A 160 -10.64 -10.82 8.41
CA PHE A 160 -9.33 -10.21 8.26
C PHE A 160 -8.76 -9.82 9.62
N ALA A 161 -7.69 -10.49 10.01
CA ALA A 161 -6.80 -10.05 11.08
C ALA A 161 -5.48 -9.60 10.48
N LEU A 162 -5.07 -8.36 10.77
CA LEU A 162 -3.72 -7.91 10.43
C LEU A 162 -2.73 -8.67 11.31
N ASP A 163 -1.75 -9.32 10.69
CA ASP A 163 -0.62 -9.86 11.44
C ASP A 163 0.13 -8.71 12.13
N SER A 164 0.09 -8.71 13.47
CA SER A 164 0.80 -7.74 14.31
C SER A 164 2.30 -7.65 14.00
N GLN A 165 2.90 -8.71 13.48
CA GLN A 165 4.32 -8.75 13.12
C GLN A 165 4.61 -8.04 11.79
N ALA A 166 3.61 -7.79 10.95
CA ALA A 166 3.76 -7.11 9.67
C ALA A 166 4.17 -5.64 9.82
N LEU A 167 3.91 -5.05 10.99
CA LEU A 167 4.25 -3.65 11.30
C LEU A 167 5.47 -3.51 12.21
N ARG A 168 6.37 -4.50 12.22
CA ARG A 168 7.65 -4.33 12.92
C ARG A 168 8.49 -3.24 12.25
N PRO A 169 9.24 -2.42 13.00
CA PRO A 169 10.06 -1.35 12.42
C PRO A 169 11.01 -1.82 11.31
N GLN A 170 11.51 -3.05 11.36
CA GLN A 170 12.42 -3.62 10.35
C GLN A 170 11.72 -4.03 9.05
N LEU A 171 10.38 -4.13 9.06
CA LEU A 171 9.55 -4.53 7.93
C LEU A 171 8.75 -3.36 7.34
N MET A 172 8.98 -2.15 7.86
CA MET A 172 8.32 -0.94 7.40
C MET A 172 9.34 0.13 7.03
N ALA A 173 8.97 0.96 6.07
CA ALA A 173 9.61 2.24 5.82
C ALA A 173 8.64 3.36 6.24
N VAL A 174 9.00 4.13 7.27
CA VAL A 174 8.22 5.32 7.65
C VAL A 174 8.44 6.38 6.60
N LEU A 175 7.37 6.81 5.93
CA LEU A 175 7.40 7.81 4.86
C LEU A 175 7.02 9.20 5.35
N TYR A 176 6.23 9.26 6.43
CA TYR A 176 5.83 10.49 7.10
C TYR A 176 5.54 10.20 8.57
N ASP A 177 5.99 11.07 9.48
CA ASP A 177 5.64 11.04 10.89
C ASP A 177 5.64 12.47 11.42
N ARG A 178 4.46 12.96 11.84
CA ARG A 178 4.31 14.35 12.32
C ARG A 178 5.16 14.61 13.57
N THR A 179 5.30 13.62 14.43
CA THR A 179 6.05 13.76 15.69
C THR A 179 7.55 14.01 15.45
N LEU A 180 8.07 13.57 14.31
CA LEU A 180 9.46 13.82 13.91
C LEU A 180 9.67 15.24 13.32
N GLN A 181 8.59 15.93 12.94
CA GLN A 181 8.65 17.31 12.43
C GLN A 181 8.53 18.33 13.56
N GLU A 182 7.80 18.00 14.63
CA GLU A 182 7.58 18.88 15.81
C GLU A 182 8.79 18.93 16.76
N GLY A 183 9.78 18.03 16.61
CA GLY A 183 11.01 17.99 17.40
C GLY A 183 12.14 18.91 16.93
N ILE A 184 11.87 19.84 16.01
CA ILE A 184 12.86 20.81 15.46
C ILE A 184 12.45 22.26 15.83
N VAL A 185 11.94 22.47 17.05
CA VAL A 185 11.70 23.82 17.61
C VAL A 185 12.49 23.98 18.90
#